data_AF-A0A0F9U0F0-F1
#
_entry.id   AF-A0A0F9U0F0-F1
#
_cell.length_a   1.000
_cell.length_b   1.000
_cell.length_c   1.000
_cell.angle_alpha   90.00
_cell.angle_beta   90.00
_cell.angle_gamma   90.00
#
_symmetry.space_group_name_H-M   'P 1'
#
loop_
_entity.id
_entity.type
_entity.pdbx_description
1 polymer ?
#
loop_
_entity_poly.entity_id
_entity_poly.type
_entity_poly.pdbx_seq_one_letter_code
_entity_poly.pdbx_strand_id
1 'polypeptide(L)' 'MDAFEEWLKPRNVLYDIRAEAGWRAALKFLYDKLSYSEEHEELKDLIEKELDSR' A
#
# COMPACT_ATOMS: atom_id res chain seq x y z
N MET A 1 3.21 -8.28 0.53
CA MET A 1 1.94 -7.52 0.60
C MET A 1 1.68 -7.30 2.07
N ASP A 2 2.76 -6.93 2.76
CA ASP A 2 2.99 -7.37 4.14
C ASP A 2 2.27 -6.42 5.08
N ALA A 3 2.25 -5.13 4.72
CA ALA A 3 1.50 -4.12 5.44
C ALA A 3 -0.02 -4.33 5.29
N PHE A 4 -0.50 -4.69 4.09
CA PHE A 4 -1.91 -5.01 3.87
C PHE A 4 -2.35 -6.25 4.65
N GLU A 5 -1.58 -7.33 4.60
CA GLU A 5 -1.87 -8.56 5.33
C GLU A 5 -1.85 -8.33 6.85
N GLU A 6 -0.87 -7.59 7.37
CA GLU A 6 -0.84 -7.19 8.77
C GLU A 6 -2.04 -6.32 9.16
N TRP A 7 -2.45 -5.40 8.30
CA TRP A 7 -3.65 -4.61 8.50
C TRP A 7 -4.92 -5.48 8.48
N LEU A 8 -4.98 -6.55 7.68
CA LEU A 8 -6.12 -7.47 7.65
C LEU A 8 -6.21 -8.40 8.86
N LYS A 9 -5.08 -8.89 9.39
CA LYS A 9 -5.00 -9.86 10.52
C LYS A 9 -6.00 -9.60 11.67
N PRO A 10 -6.07 -8.39 12.28
CA PRO A 10 -6.94 -8.16 13.43
C PRO A 10 -8.44 -8.09 13.07
N ARG A 11 -8.79 -7.93 11.78
CA ARG A 11 -10.19 -7.76 11.35
C ARG A 11 -10.91 -9.09 11.15
N ASN A 12 -10.17 -10.21 11.08
CA ASN A 12 -10.72 -11.55 10.81
C ASN A 12 -11.66 -11.57 9.57
N VAL A 13 -11.40 -10.67 8.62
CA VAL A 13 -12.15 -10.50 7.39
C VAL A 13 -11.53 -11.45 6.37
N LEU A 14 -12.33 -12.35 5.80
CA LEU A 14 -11.93 -13.10 4.61
C LEU A 14 -11.44 -12.11 3.55
N TYR A 15 -10.28 -12.38 2.94
CA TYR A 15 -9.63 -11.52 1.96
C TYR A 15 -10.65 -10.92 0.97
N ASP A 16 -11.05 -9.67 1.20
CA ASP A 16 -12.04 -8.99 0.39
C ASP A 16 -11.30 -8.28 -0.74
N ILE A 17 -11.49 -8.74 -1.96
CA ILE A 17 -10.93 -8.16 -3.19
C ILE A 17 -11.21 -6.63 -3.26
N ARG A 18 -12.32 -6.16 -2.66
CA ARG A 18 -12.64 -4.72 -2.58
C ARG A 18 -11.76 -3.98 -1.58
N ALA A 19 -11.39 -4.62 -0.47
CA ALA A 19 -10.47 -4.05 0.51
C ALA A 19 -9.05 -3.93 -0.07
N GLU A 20 -8.60 -4.96 -0.80
CA GLU A 20 -7.31 -4.91 -1.51
C GLU A 20 -7.31 -3.81 -2.59
N ALA A 21 -8.37 -3.74 -3.40
CA ALA A 21 -8.53 -2.69 -4.41
C ALA A 21 -8.51 -1.28 -3.79
N GLY A 22 -9.19 -1.09 -2.66
CA GLY A 22 -9.20 0.17 -1.92
C GLY A 22 -7.82 0.53 -1.35
N TRP A 23 -7.12 -0.45 -0.77
CA TRP A 23 -5.76 -0.27 -0.26
C TRP A 23 -4.78 0.15 -1.37
N ARG A 24 -4.78 -0.58 -2.50
CA ARG A 24 -3.96 -0.26 -3.67
C ARG A 24 -4.28 1.14 -4.22
N ALA A 25 -5.56 1.54 -4.26
CA ALA A 25 -5.96 2.87 -4.72
C ALA A 25 -5.45 3.99 -3.81
N ALA A 26 -5.50 3.79 -2.48
CA ALA A 26 -4.98 4.75 -1.51
C ALA A 26 -3.45 4.90 -1.62
N LEU A 27 -2.72 3.79 -1.76
CA LEU A 27 -1.27 3.81 -1.94
C LEU A 27 -0.85 4.53 -3.22
N LYS A 28 -1.52 4.27 -4.34
CA LYS A 28 -1.27 5.00 -5.61
C LYS A 28 -1.53 6.49 -5.47
N PHE A 29 -2.63 6.87 -4.84
CA PHE A 29 -2.93 8.29 -4.58
C PHE A 29 -1.82 8.95 -3.74
N LEU A 30 -1.33 8.28 -2.69
CA LEU A 30 -0.25 8.82 -1.86
C LEU A 30 1.06 8.94 -2.66
N TYR A 31 1.42 7.91 -3.42
CA TYR A 31 2.62 7.90 -4.27
C TYR A 31 2.64 9.10 -5.25
N ASP A 32 1.50 9.37 -5.89
CA ASP A 32 1.34 10.48 -6.84
C ASP A 32 1.44 11.87 -6.15
N LYS A 33 1.16 11.96 -4.86
CA LYS A 33 1.23 13.20 -4.08
C LYS A 33 2.61 13.49 -3.51
N LEU A 34 3.43 12.47 -3.30
CA LEU A 34 4.80 12.63 -2.83
C LEU A 34 5.66 13.31 -3.91
N SER A 35 6.32 14.41 -3.54
CA SER A 35 7.30 15.07 -4.43
C SER A 35 8.50 14.17 -4.68
N TYR A 36 9.18 14.37 -5.81
CA TYR A 36 10.48 13.75 -6.06
C TYR A 36 11.54 14.52 -5.26
N SER A 37 11.77 14.08 -4.03
CA SER A 37 12.80 14.57 -3.11
C SER A 37 13.43 13.37 -2.40
N GLU A 38 14.70 13.46 -2.00
CA GLU A 38 15.38 12.41 -1.22
C GLU A 38 14.56 12.00 0.02
N GLU A 39 13.92 12.97 0.68
CA GLU A 39 13.07 12.73 1.85
C GLU A 39 11.85 11.83 1.56
N HIS A 40 11.39 11.79 0.31
CA HIS A 40 10.22 11.00 -0.08
C HIS A 40 10.58 9.75 -0.87
N GLU A 41 11.86 9.55 -1.23
CA GLU A 41 12.32 8.41 -2.02
C GLU A 41 12.06 7.10 -1.26
N GLU A 42 12.44 7.03 0.01
CA GLU A 42 12.19 5.86 0.86
C GLU A 42 10.69 5.51 0.96
N LEU A 43 9.81 6.52 1.07
CA LEU A 43 8.37 6.31 1.13
C LEU A 43 7.82 5.79 -0.20
N LYS A 44 8.31 6.31 -1.33
CA LYS A 44 7.93 5.84 -2.66
C LYS A 44 8.38 4.40 -2.89
N ASP A 45 9.60 4.05 -2.49
CA ASP A 45 10.14 2.69 -2.59
C ASP A 45 9.31 1.68 -1.77
N LEU A 46 8.93 2.05 -0.54
CA LEU A 46 8.08 1.22 0.30
C LEU A 46 6.69 1.00 -0.31
N ILE A 47 6.11 2.06 -0.89
CA ILE A 47 4.81 1.97 -1.56
C ILE A 47 4.90 1.09 -2.82
N GLU A 48 5.93 1.24 -3.63
CA GLU A 48 6.16 0.39 -4.81
C GLU A 48 6.29 -1.08 -4.43
N LYS A 49 7.12 -1.38 -3.43
CA LYS A 49 7.30 -2.74 -2.93
C LYS A 49 5.98 -3.35 -2.46
N GLU A 50 5.13 -2.56 -1.79
CA GLU A 50 3.83 -3.02 -1.32
C GLU A 50 2.84 -3.25 -2.49
N LEU A 51 2.88 -2.41 -3.52
CA LEU A 51 2.02 -2.55 -4.71
C LEU A 51 2.42 -3.72 -5.64
N ASP A 52 3.72 -4.04 -5.70
CA ASP A 52 4.29 -5.10 -6.54
C ASP A 52 4.21 -6.51 -5.93
N SER A 53 3.99 -6.60 -4.63
CA SER A 53 3.84 -7.89 -3.97
C SER A 53 2.50 -8.55 -4.39
N ARG A 54 2.61 -9.73 -5.00
CA ARG A 54 1.50 -10.50 -5.60
C ARG A 54 0.81 -11.42 -4.61
#